data_AF-A0A972QGT6-F1
#
_entry.id   AF-A0A972QGT6-F1
#
_cell.length_a   1.000
_cell.length_b   1.000
_cell.length_c   1.000
_cell.angle_alpha   90.00
_cell.angle_beta   90.00
_cell.angle_gamma   90.00
#
_symmetry.space_group_name_H-M   'P 1'
#
loop_
_entity.id
_entity.type
_entity.pdbx_description
1 polymer ?
#
loop_
_entity_poly.entity_id
_entity_poly.type
_entity_poly.pdbx_seq_one_letter_code
_entity_poly.pdbx_strand_id
1 'polypeptide(L)'
;MKMKPVTCKIFFITLLGIFIFLIALESSLRIGGELYIRHRDSGLYAKITETERNAFRILCLGDSYTYGAGDTYDNSYPSQLEVMLNSIDTDRKIVVKNLGSPGGNSCRILKIFTENIDTHKPDIAVIMVGMNNAWNLEGMQRFNRLPLLNKLKIDIHDLRLYKLCKLLSINFRKKISMESDADDRRAPRANLQNDVAADKWKELKEKVKFHRETGRSDLAMQELSSALDEYPNGYGEMVVFLREMSDYDLALNYAKKALQYSPQNLQNNAWLHLELVYIYGAKKDWLLARKEMDYAVRDISAIQSVFPEMNNICNNESGLDFKVESDKIRTLIAAIHGKNGTRIWDTLMYLEKNQEERSRILASDLSALIKIASERGVRLILMTYPVHASVNDIILKTAAKNGIDLVDNESIFNAKTDKDKFFAPDRHCNGRGYEVVAGNVYSRLLKMGVFSEI
;
A
#
# COMPACT_ATOMS: atom_id res chain seq x y z
N MET A 1 -7.17 -55.23 -1.69
CA MET A 1 -5.93 -55.58 -0.96
C MET A 1 -6.07 -55.13 0.49
N LYS A 2 -6.25 -56.03 1.46
CA LYS A 2 -6.30 -55.65 2.89
C LYS A 2 -4.87 -55.42 3.38
N MET A 3 -4.51 -54.19 3.74
CA MET A 3 -3.21 -53.89 4.35
C MET A 3 -3.02 -54.72 5.62
N LYS A 4 -1.80 -55.26 5.83
CA LYS A 4 -1.48 -55.99 7.05
C LYS A 4 -1.58 -55.02 8.26
N PRO A 5 -2.04 -55.47 9.44
CA PRO A 5 -2.29 -54.60 10.59
C PRO A 5 -1.05 -53.84 11.08
N VAL A 6 0.15 -54.39 10.87
CA VAL A 6 1.43 -53.73 11.19
C VAL A 6 1.69 -52.54 10.26
N THR A 7 1.39 -52.67 8.96
CA THR A 7 1.55 -51.60 7.98
C THR A 7 0.55 -50.46 8.20
N CYS A 8 -0.67 -50.76 8.67
CA CYS A 8 -1.62 -49.72 9.10
C CYS A 8 -1.12 -48.91 10.31
N LYS A 9 -0.52 -49.58 11.30
CA LYS A 9 0.03 -48.89 12.50
C LYS A 9 1.19 -47.97 12.14
N ILE A 10 2.13 -48.44 11.33
CA ILE A 10 3.28 -47.63 10.90
C ILE A 10 2.80 -46.42 10.08
N PHE A 11 1.84 -46.62 9.18
CA PHE A 11 1.24 -45.53 8.40
C PHE A 11 0.60 -44.46 9.29
N PHE A 12 -0.19 -44.88 10.29
CA PHE A 12 -0.83 -43.94 11.23
C PHE A 12 0.17 -43.18 12.10
N ILE A 13 1.20 -43.86 12.62
CA ILE A 13 2.28 -43.23 13.40
C ILE A 13 3.04 -42.22 12.54
N THR A 14 3.29 -42.53 11.27
CA THR A 14 3.97 -41.63 10.33
C THR A 14 3.13 -40.39 10.05
N LEU A 15 1.83 -40.55 9.76
CA LEU A 15 0.92 -39.41 9.57
C LEU A 15 0.82 -38.54 10.82
N LEU A 16 0.72 -39.16 12.00
CA LEU A 16 0.70 -38.45 13.28
C LEU A 16 2.01 -37.67 13.50
N GLY A 17 3.16 -38.27 13.18
CA GLY A 17 4.46 -37.62 13.26
C GLY A 17 4.57 -36.40 12.33
N ILE A 18 4.13 -36.53 11.08
CA ILE A 18 4.07 -35.41 10.12
C ILE A 18 3.16 -34.30 10.65
N PHE A 19 1.98 -34.65 11.16
CA PHE A 19 1.03 -33.67 11.71
C PHE A 19 1.61 -32.90 12.90
N ILE A 20 2.24 -33.60 13.86
CA ILE A 20 2.91 -32.98 15.01
C ILE A 20 4.06 -32.07 14.54
N PHE A 21 4.85 -32.51 13.56
CA PHE A 21 5.94 -31.71 13.00
C PHE A 21 5.43 -30.41 12.37
N LEU A 22 4.35 -30.45 11.58
CA LEU A 22 3.77 -29.26 10.95
C LEU A 22 3.25 -28.27 12.00
N ILE A 23 2.64 -28.75 13.08
CA ILE A 23 2.19 -27.91 14.22
C ILE A 23 3.38 -27.28 14.93
N ALA A 24 4.44 -28.05 15.19
CA ALA A 24 5.65 -27.56 15.84
C ALA A 24 6.35 -26.50 14.98
N LEU A 25 6.39 -26.69 13.66
CA LEU A 25 6.96 -25.76 12.71
C LEU A 25 6.15 -24.46 12.62
N GLU A 26 4.82 -24.52 12.50
CA GLU A 26 3.95 -23.35 12.51
C GLU A 26 4.08 -22.58 13.84
N SER A 27 4.09 -23.28 14.97
CA SER A 27 4.30 -22.68 16.29
C SER A 27 5.66 -21.97 16.38
N SER A 28 6.73 -22.62 15.90
CA SER A 28 8.08 -22.05 15.88
C SER A 28 8.16 -20.82 14.99
N LEU A 29 7.54 -20.85 13.80
CA LEU A 29 7.46 -19.68 12.92
C LEU A 29 6.66 -18.54 13.56
N ARG A 30 5.57 -18.84 14.29
CA ARG A 30 4.77 -17.87 15.03
C ARG A 30 5.57 -17.19 16.14
N ILE A 31 6.18 -17.99 17.01
CA ILE A 31 7.03 -17.53 18.10
C ILE A 31 8.22 -16.74 17.55
N GLY A 32 8.92 -17.28 16.54
CA GLY A 32 10.08 -16.63 15.93
C GLY A 32 9.74 -15.25 15.35
N GLY A 33 8.64 -15.12 14.60
CA GLY A 33 8.25 -13.81 14.09
C GLY A 33 7.68 -12.86 15.15
N GLU A 34 7.08 -13.36 16.23
CA GLU A 34 6.70 -12.52 17.38
C GLU A 34 7.94 -11.99 18.11
N LEU A 35 8.94 -12.84 18.35
CA LEU A 35 10.23 -12.43 18.91
C LEU A 35 10.94 -11.42 18.01
N TYR A 36 10.91 -11.63 16.69
CA TYR A 36 11.44 -10.68 15.71
C TYR A 36 10.74 -9.32 15.78
N ILE A 37 9.40 -9.30 15.82
CA ILE A 37 8.63 -8.05 15.95
C ILE A 37 8.98 -7.36 17.27
N ARG A 38 9.04 -8.09 18.40
CA ARG A 38 9.43 -7.52 19.70
C ARG A 38 10.84 -6.96 19.71
N HIS A 39 11.78 -7.64 19.07
CA HIS A 39 13.16 -7.17 18.96
C HIS A 39 13.24 -5.92 18.06
N ARG A 40 12.55 -5.92 16.92
CA ARG A 40 12.46 -4.75 16.03
C ARG A 40 11.80 -3.55 16.72
N ASP A 41 10.72 -3.81 17.46
CA ASP A 41 9.91 -2.79 18.12
C ASP A 41 10.45 -2.44 19.52
N SER A 42 11.55 -3.03 20.00
CA SER A 42 12.04 -2.81 21.37
C SER A 42 12.42 -1.36 21.64
N GLY A 43 12.87 -0.65 20.60
CA GLY A 43 13.15 0.79 20.67
C GLY A 43 11.89 1.65 20.88
N LEU A 44 10.72 1.18 20.42
CA LEU A 44 9.46 1.91 20.56
C LEU A 44 8.99 1.98 22.02
N TYR A 45 9.34 0.98 22.82
CA TYR A 45 8.93 0.85 24.24
C TYR A 45 10.08 1.08 25.21
N ALA A 46 11.18 1.68 24.75
CA ALA A 46 12.30 2.04 25.61
C ALA A 46 11.83 3.04 26.69
N LYS A 47 12.26 2.84 27.93
CA LYS A 47 11.95 3.77 29.02
C LYS A 47 12.68 5.09 28.81
N ILE A 48 12.05 6.19 29.23
CA ILE A 48 12.69 7.51 29.29
C ILE A 48 13.91 7.44 30.23
N THR A 49 15.03 7.98 29.76
CA THR A 49 16.27 8.18 30.56
C THR A 49 16.14 9.37 31.53
N GLU A 50 17.01 9.47 32.53
CA GLU A 50 16.98 10.59 33.48
C GLU A 50 17.13 11.96 32.78
N THR A 51 18.04 12.03 31.82
CA THR A 51 18.30 13.25 31.02
C THR A 51 17.10 13.69 30.19
N GLU A 52 16.25 12.75 29.79
CA GLU A 52 15.05 13.03 29.01
C GLU A 52 13.84 13.43 29.87
N ARG A 53 13.87 13.21 31.20
CA ARG A 53 12.77 13.63 32.09
C ARG A 53 12.58 15.14 32.10
N ASN A 54 13.67 15.90 32.01
CA ASN A 54 13.65 17.36 32.00
C ASN A 54 13.61 17.96 30.58
N ALA A 55 13.82 17.14 29.55
CA ALA A 55 13.80 17.58 28.16
C ALA A 55 12.38 17.97 27.69
N PHE A 56 12.30 18.84 26.69
CA PHE A 56 11.09 19.03 25.88
C PHE A 56 11.00 17.90 24.86
N ARG A 57 9.91 17.14 24.87
CA ARG A 57 9.81 15.85 24.15
C ARG A 57 8.82 15.92 23.01
N ILE A 58 9.28 15.55 21.82
CA ILE A 58 8.46 15.43 20.62
C ILE A 58 8.42 13.95 20.19
N LEU A 59 7.23 13.35 20.09
CA LEU A 59 7.06 12.03 19.47
C LEU A 59 6.70 12.20 18.00
N CYS A 60 7.52 11.65 17.11
CA CYS A 60 7.18 11.50 15.69
C CYS A 60 6.61 10.10 15.45
N LEU A 61 5.37 10.01 14.98
CA LEU A 61 4.65 8.76 14.76
C LEU A 61 4.19 8.66 13.31
N GLY A 62 4.34 7.49 12.72
CA GLY A 62 3.94 7.28 11.34
C GLY A 62 4.49 5.99 10.79
N ASP A 63 4.51 5.89 9.47
CA ASP A 63 4.94 4.67 8.81
C ASP A 63 6.42 4.69 8.38
N SER A 64 6.74 4.09 7.24
CA SER A 64 8.08 4.13 6.62
C SER A 64 8.60 5.54 6.40
N TYR A 65 7.76 6.54 6.14
CA TYR A 65 8.20 7.93 5.97
C TYR A 65 8.67 8.53 7.29
N THR A 66 8.04 8.17 8.41
CA THR A 66 8.51 8.60 9.74
C THR A 66 9.73 7.82 10.17
N TYR A 67 9.78 6.52 9.87
CA TYR A 67 10.94 5.68 10.15
C TYR A 67 12.23 6.16 9.44
N GLY A 68 12.10 6.75 8.24
CA GLY A 68 13.23 7.22 7.44
C GLY A 68 13.60 6.32 6.27
N ALA A 69 12.67 5.49 5.77
CA ALA A 69 12.91 4.68 4.56
C ALA A 69 13.31 5.59 3.38
N GLY A 70 14.14 5.09 2.45
CA GLY A 70 14.74 5.91 1.39
C GLY A 70 16.10 6.53 1.75
N ASP A 71 16.51 6.49 3.02
CA ASP A 71 17.86 6.87 3.47
C ASP A 71 18.24 6.14 4.78
N THR A 72 19.34 6.56 5.42
CA THR A 72 19.72 6.12 6.76
C THR A 72 18.80 6.72 7.82
N TYR A 73 18.68 6.04 8.96
CA TYR A 73 17.86 6.50 10.09
C TYR A 73 18.27 7.90 10.60
N ASP A 74 19.57 8.22 10.58
CA ASP A 74 20.09 9.53 10.99
C ASP A 74 19.66 10.65 10.02
N ASN A 75 19.36 10.29 8.77
CA ASN A 75 18.82 11.18 7.76
C ASN A 75 17.27 11.22 7.74
N SER A 76 16.59 10.54 8.68
CA SER A 76 15.13 10.64 8.81
C SER A 76 14.69 12.04 9.26
N TYR A 77 13.46 12.47 8.91
CA TYR A 77 13.01 13.81 9.31
C TYR A 77 12.97 14.00 10.83
N PRO A 78 12.66 13.00 11.69
CA PRO A 78 12.72 13.19 13.14
C PRO A 78 14.15 13.46 13.63
N SER A 79 15.15 12.74 13.09
CA SER A 79 16.56 12.95 13.43
C SER A 79 17.04 14.34 13.01
N GLN A 80 16.72 14.74 11.78
CA GLN A 80 17.06 16.08 11.29
C GLN A 80 16.33 17.18 12.05
N LEU A 81 15.07 16.96 12.44
CA LEU A 81 14.31 17.88 13.27
C LEU A 81 14.96 18.08 14.64
N GLU A 82 15.47 17.03 15.28
CA GLU A 82 16.19 17.14 16.56
C GLU A 82 17.44 18.02 16.42
N VAL A 83 18.21 17.83 15.35
CA VAL A 83 19.39 18.66 15.05
C VAL A 83 19.00 20.12 14.84
N MET A 84 17.97 20.38 14.03
CA MET A 84 17.48 21.74 13.79
C MET A 84 17.00 22.42 15.09
N LEU A 85 16.25 21.69 15.92
CA LEU A 85 15.71 22.20 17.16
C LEU A 85 16.78 22.49 18.22
N ASN A 86 17.84 21.70 18.31
CA ASN A 86 18.94 21.94 19.25
C ASN A 86 20.04 22.86 18.69
N SER A 87 19.85 23.45 17.50
CA SER A 87 20.78 24.46 16.94
C SER A 87 20.56 25.87 17.50
N ILE A 88 19.43 26.08 18.18
CA ILE A 88 19.07 27.30 18.89
C ILE A 88 19.30 27.10 20.39
N ASP A 89 19.54 28.21 21.10
CA ASP A 89 19.73 28.19 22.55
C ASP A 89 18.36 28.18 23.25
N THR A 90 18.08 27.14 24.03
CA THR A 90 16.84 26.95 24.80
C THR A 90 17.18 26.50 26.22
N ASP A 91 16.35 26.85 27.20
CA ASP A 91 16.55 26.47 28.61
C ASP A 91 16.44 24.95 28.79
N ARG A 92 15.63 24.29 27.96
CA ARG A 92 15.46 22.83 27.95
C ARG A 92 16.08 22.20 26.72
N LYS A 93 16.79 21.09 26.90
CA LYS A 93 17.18 20.21 25.80
C LYS A 93 15.94 19.69 25.10
N ILE A 94 15.95 19.65 23.77
CA ILE A 94 14.85 19.11 22.97
C ILE A 94 15.19 17.69 22.55
N VAL A 95 14.26 16.76 22.77
CA VAL A 95 14.41 15.35 22.41
C VAL A 95 13.30 14.96 21.46
N VAL A 96 13.67 14.45 20.28
CA VAL A 96 12.74 13.96 19.27
C VAL A 96 12.85 12.44 19.20
N LYS A 97 11.75 11.75 19.51
CA LYS A 97 11.67 10.29 19.42
C LYS A 97 10.97 9.88 18.14
N ASN A 98 11.67 9.11 17.32
CA ASN A 98 11.12 8.49 16.13
C ASN A 98 10.44 7.17 16.50
N LEU A 99 9.11 7.13 16.40
CA LEU A 99 8.28 5.94 16.59
C LEU A 99 7.67 5.48 15.25
N GLY A 100 8.38 5.73 14.15
CA GLY A 100 8.01 5.27 12.81
C GLY A 100 7.95 3.75 12.71
N SER A 101 6.89 3.23 12.13
CA SER A 101 6.67 1.79 11.96
C SER A 101 6.53 1.44 10.48
N PRO A 102 7.58 0.91 9.82
CA PRO A 102 7.52 0.55 8.40
C PRO A 102 6.33 -0.35 8.08
N GLY A 103 5.58 0.02 7.03
CA GLY A 103 4.34 -0.65 6.63
C GLY A 103 3.15 -0.44 7.57
N GLY A 104 3.29 0.34 8.64
CA GLY A 104 2.25 0.59 9.62
C GLY A 104 1.06 1.38 9.06
N ASN A 105 -0.15 0.95 9.38
CA ASN A 105 -1.40 1.65 9.07
C ASN A 105 -1.89 2.49 10.27
N SER A 106 -2.99 3.23 10.10
CA SER A 106 -3.55 4.07 11.17
C SER A 106 -3.90 3.31 12.45
N CYS A 107 -4.38 2.06 12.35
CA CYS A 107 -4.68 1.22 13.52
C CYS A 107 -3.43 0.93 14.34
N ARG A 108 -2.33 0.59 13.66
CA ARG A 108 -1.05 0.29 14.29
C ARG A 108 -0.47 1.54 14.95
N ILE A 109 -0.52 2.69 14.28
CA ILE A 109 -0.02 3.95 14.85
C ILE A 109 -0.85 4.40 16.05
N LEU A 110 -2.18 4.25 16.00
CA LEU A 110 -3.05 4.48 17.15
C LEU A 110 -2.65 3.60 18.35
N LYS A 111 -2.35 2.32 18.11
CA LYS A 111 -1.89 1.40 19.16
C LYS A 111 -0.54 1.84 19.74
N ILE A 112 0.45 2.10 18.89
CA ILE A 112 1.80 2.56 19.32
C ILE A 112 1.66 3.83 20.16
N PHE A 113 0.87 4.80 19.70
CA PHE A 113 0.67 6.05 20.45
C PHE A 113 0.00 5.80 21.81
N THR A 114 -1.08 5.02 21.84
CA THR A 114 -1.82 4.72 23.08
C THR A 114 -0.93 4.02 24.12
N GLU A 115 -0.08 3.09 23.69
CA GLU A 115 0.79 2.33 24.60
C GLU A 115 2.01 3.13 25.07
N ASN A 116 2.41 4.17 24.34
CA ASN A 116 3.65 4.89 24.60
C ASN A 116 3.47 6.32 25.13
N ILE A 117 2.29 6.93 24.98
CA ILE A 117 2.06 8.32 25.38
C ILE A 117 2.28 8.55 26.88
N ASP A 118 1.82 7.63 27.74
CA ASP A 118 1.94 7.76 29.20
C ASP A 118 3.37 7.47 29.68
N THR A 119 4.10 6.62 28.93
CA THR A 119 5.50 6.30 29.20
C THR A 119 6.42 7.44 28.78
N HIS A 120 6.18 8.05 27.61
CA HIS A 120 7.04 9.08 27.02
C HIS A 120 6.67 10.50 27.43
N LYS A 121 5.44 10.74 27.89
CA LYS A 121 4.91 12.06 28.30
C LYS A 121 5.37 13.20 27.37
N PRO A 122 5.09 13.12 26.05
CA PRO A 122 5.52 14.16 25.14
C PRO A 122 4.79 15.47 25.36
N ASP A 123 5.47 16.56 25.03
CA ASP A 123 4.87 17.89 24.91
C ASP A 123 4.16 18.03 23.55
N ILE A 124 4.71 17.37 22.50
CA ILE A 124 4.16 17.40 21.14
C ILE A 124 4.19 16.00 20.51
N ALA A 125 3.14 15.65 19.76
CA ALA A 125 3.09 14.49 18.88
C ALA A 125 2.92 14.94 17.42
N VAL A 126 3.80 14.49 16.53
CA VAL A 126 3.75 14.76 15.08
C VAL A 126 3.39 13.47 14.36
N ILE A 127 2.29 13.46 13.60
CA ILE A 127 1.74 12.24 13.01
C ILE A 127 1.61 12.33 11.48
N MET A 128 2.18 11.36 10.78
CA MET A 128 2.02 11.14 9.34
C MET A 128 1.69 9.66 9.07
N VAL A 129 0.41 9.37 8.78
CA VAL A 129 -0.07 7.99 8.57
C VAL A 129 -1.24 7.95 7.60
N GLY A 130 -1.33 6.89 6.80
CA GLY A 130 -2.51 6.61 5.99
C GLY A 130 -2.25 5.79 4.74
N MET A 131 -1.08 5.93 4.09
CA MET A 131 -0.80 5.26 2.80
C MET A 131 -0.94 3.74 2.90
N ASN A 132 -0.49 3.15 4.01
CA ASN A 132 -0.58 1.71 4.20
C ASN A 132 -1.97 1.21 4.57
N ASN A 133 -2.96 2.08 4.82
CA ASN A 133 -4.33 1.62 5.04
C ASN A 133 -4.88 0.87 3.82
N ALA A 134 -4.42 1.22 2.61
CA ALA A 134 -4.84 0.59 1.35
C ALA A 134 -4.60 -0.92 1.31
N TRP A 135 -3.49 -1.38 1.88
CA TRP A 135 -3.00 -2.76 1.73
C TRP A 135 -2.71 -3.47 3.05
N ASN A 136 -2.35 -2.75 4.12
CA ASN A 136 -2.17 -3.32 5.44
C ASN A 136 -3.48 -3.28 6.23
N LEU A 137 -4.08 -4.44 6.46
CA LEU A 137 -5.36 -4.60 7.17
C LEU A 137 -5.21 -4.87 8.68
N GLU A 138 -3.99 -4.79 9.22
CA GLU A 138 -3.71 -4.99 10.65
C GLU A 138 -4.62 -4.10 11.51
N GLY A 139 -5.30 -4.69 12.51
CA GLY A 139 -6.17 -3.95 13.43
C GLY A 139 -7.47 -3.40 12.83
N MET A 140 -7.68 -3.45 11.50
CA MET A 140 -8.93 -3.00 10.86
C MET A 140 -10.12 -3.93 11.17
N GLN A 141 -9.85 -5.16 11.59
CA GLN A 141 -10.85 -6.14 12.01
C GLN A 141 -11.76 -5.65 13.15
N ARG A 142 -11.36 -4.63 13.93
CA ARG A 142 -12.21 -4.03 14.97
C ARG A 142 -13.48 -3.35 14.41
N PHE A 143 -13.47 -2.99 13.13
CA PHE A 143 -14.62 -2.42 12.44
C PHE A 143 -15.46 -3.49 11.72
N ASN A 144 -14.86 -4.65 11.41
CA ASN A 144 -15.59 -5.80 10.85
C ASN A 144 -16.27 -6.61 11.97
N ARG A 145 -17.57 -6.42 12.16
CA ARG A 145 -18.43 -7.34 12.93
C ARG A 145 -18.60 -8.66 12.17
N LEU A 146 -17.55 -9.47 12.04
CA LEU A 146 -17.69 -10.83 11.54
C LEU A 146 -18.29 -11.73 12.65
N PRO A 147 -19.27 -12.60 12.33
CA PRO A 147 -19.85 -13.53 13.29
C PRO A 147 -18.76 -14.37 13.99
N LEU A 148 -18.97 -14.70 15.28
CA LEU A 148 -18.02 -15.43 16.12
C LEU A 148 -17.48 -16.73 15.46
N LEU A 149 -18.31 -17.39 14.64
CA LEU A 149 -17.98 -18.61 13.91
C LEU A 149 -16.90 -18.42 12.82
N ASN A 150 -16.74 -17.20 12.29
CA ASN A 150 -15.66 -16.89 11.33
C ASN A 150 -14.32 -16.55 12.01
N LYS A 151 -14.30 -16.23 13.31
CA LYS A 151 -13.04 -16.07 14.08
C LYS A 151 -12.32 -17.40 14.32
N LEU A 152 -13.04 -18.51 14.25
CA LEU A 152 -12.50 -19.87 14.44
C LEU A 152 -12.03 -20.52 13.13
N LYS A 153 -12.33 -19.92 11.97
CA LYS A 153 -11.78 -20.37 10.69
C LYS A 153 -10.38 -19.79 10.54
N ILE A 154 -9.38 -20.61 10.81
CA ILE A 154 -8.01 -20.34 10.35
C ILE A 154 -8.03 -20.52 8.84
N ASP A 155 -7.87 -19.43 8.08
CA ASP A 155 -7.65 -19.52 6.64
C ASP A 155 -6.28 -20.17 6.42
N ILE A 156 -6.15 -21.02 5.40
CA ILE A 156 -4.85 -21.58 5.02
C ILE A 156 -3.84 -20.48 4.69
N HIS A 157 -4.33 -19.33 4.22
CA HIS A 157 -3.53 -18.13 3.97
C HIS A 157 -3.01 -17.45 5.24
N ASP A 158 -3.57 -17.74 6.42
CA ASP A 158 -3.12 -17.22 7.72
C ASP A 158 -1.97 -18.04 8.33
N LEU A 159 -1.69 -19.23 7.79
CA LEU A 159 -0.59 -20.08 8.24
C LEU A 159 0.75 -19.53 7.75
N ARG A 160 1.70 -19.32 8.67
CA ARG A 160 3.06 -18.87 8.30
C ARG A 160 3.76 -19.93 7.46
N LEU A 161 3.49 -21.20 7.73
CA LEU A 161 3.99 -22.32 6.95
C LEU A 161 3.52 -22.28 5.50
N TYR A 162 2.25 -21.94 5.24
CA TYR A 162 1.74 -21.77 3.87
C TYR A 162 2.50 -20.65 3.14
N LYS A 163 2.71 -19.50 3.80
CA LYS A 163 3.46 -18.37 3.25
C LYS A 163 4.92 -18.75 2.95
N LEU A 164 5.56 -19.53 3.84
CA LEU A 164 6.92 -20.04 3.65
C LEU A 164 7.00 -21.02 2.46
N CYS A 165 6.09 -21.98 2.37
CA CYS A 165 6.04 -22.92 1.24
C CYS A 165 5.84 -22.20 -0.10
N LYS A 166 5.00 -21.15 -0.12
CA LYS A 166 4.80 -20.30 -1.29
C LYS A 166 6.07 -19.52 -1.67
N LEU A 167 6.79 -18.99 -0.68
CA LEU A 167 8.10 -18.35 -0.88
C LEU A 167 9.14 -19.30 -1.48
N LEU A 168 9.24 -20.49 -0.91
CA LEU A 168 10.20 -21.50 -1.36
C LEU A 168 9.88 -21.99 -2.77
N SER A 169 8.60 -22.19 -3.11
CA SER A 169 8.21 -22.65 -4.45
C SER A 169 8.56 -21.64 -5.55
N ILE A 170 8.43 -20.33 -5.27
CA ILE A 170 8.84 -19.27 -6.19
C ILE A 170 10.36 -19.28 -6.38
N ASN A 171 11.13 -19.37 -5.29
CA ASN A 171 12.60 -19.41 -5.37
C ASN A 171 13.12 -20.68 -6.07
N PHE A 172 12.43 -21.80 -5.89
CA PHE A 172 12.75 -23.04 -6.61
C PHE A 172 12.46 -22.94 -8.11
N ARG A 173 11.33 -22.33 -8.49
CA ARG A 173 11.01 -22.06 -9.91
C ARG A 173 12.07 -21.15 -10.55
N LYS A 174 12.52 -20.12 -9.83
CA LYS A 174 13.60 -19.22 -10.26
C LYS A 174 14.92 -19.97 -10.52
N LYS A 175 15.25 -20.96 -9.69
CA LYS A 175 16.47 -21.76 -9.89
C LYS A 175 16.36 -22.70 -11.09
N ILE A 176 15.18 -23.31 -11.28
CA ILE A 176 14.92 -24.23 -12.40
C ILE A 176 14.89 -23.48 -13.75
N SER A 177 14.31 -22.27 -13.82
CA SER A 177 14.34 -21.47 -15.05
C SER A 177 15.78 -21.05 -15.43
N MET A 178 16.60 -20.68 -14.44
CA MET A 178 18.01 -20.35 -14.67
C MET A 178 18.85 -21.57 -15.10
N GLU A 179 18.49 -22.79 -14.68
CA GLU A 179 19.13 -24.04 -15.13
C GLU A 179 18.63 -24.50 -16.51
N SER A 180 17.35 -24.29 -16.87
CA SER A 180 16.85 -24.63 -18.21
C SER A 180 17.39 -23.70 -19.31
N ASP A 181 17.61 -22.43 -19.00
CA ASP A 181 18.21 -21.43 -19.93
C ASP A 181 19.70 -21.71 -20.26
N ALA A 182 20.35 -22.58 -19.48
CA ALA A 182 21.71 -23.04 -19.74
C ALA A 182 21.75 -24.23 -20.70
N ASP A 183 20.71 -25.06 -20.75
CA ASP A 183 20.64 -26.28 -21.54
C ASP A 183 20.00 -26.06 -22.94
N ASP A 184 19.10 -25.07 -23.08
CA ASP A 184 18.40 -24.78 -24.35
C ASP A 184 19.26 -24.04 -25.40
N ARG A 185 20.52 -23.71 -25.10
CA ARG A 185 21.46 -23.03 -26.04
C ARG A 185 22.03 -23.93 -27.14
N ARG A 186 21.48 -25.14 -27.36
CA ARG A 186 21.96 -26.11 -28.37
C ARG A 186 20.95 -26.50 -29.45
N ALA A 187 19.72 -25.97 -29.45
CA ALA A 187 18.74 -26.27 -30.49
C ALA A 187 18.36 -25.00 -31.30
N PRO A 188 18.36 -25.04 -32.64
CA PRO A 188 17.88 -23.92 -33.43
C PRO A 188 16.36 -23.95 -33.49
N ARG A 189 15.69 -23.04 -32.75
CA ARG A 189 14.25 -22.81 -32.83
C ARG A 189 13.97 -21.43 -33.44
N ALA A 190 13.22 -21.44 -34.55
CA ALA A 190 13.04 -20.30 -35.46
C ALA A 190 12.02 -19.23 -34.99
N ASN A 191 11.73 -19.09 -33.68
CA ASN A 191 10.84 -18.02 -33.17
C ASN A 191 11.08 -17.68 -31.67
N LEU A 192 12.35 -17.59 -31.26
CA LEU A 192 12.73 -17.47 -29.83
C LEU A 192 12.31 -16.17 -29.11
N GLN A 193 12.12 -15.06 -29.81
CA GLN A 193 11.98 -13.74 -29.15
C GLN A 193 10.60 -13.51 -28.51
N ASN A 194 9.53 -14.03 -29.11
CA ASN A 194 8.16 -13.78 -28.62
C ASN A 194 7.77 -14.71 -27.45
N ASP A 195 8.24 -15.97 -27.45
CA ASP A 195 7.92 -16.93 -26.39
C ASP A 195 8.71 -16.64 -25.09
N VAL A 196 9.98 -16.26 -25.20
CA VAL A 196 10.82 -15.90 -24.03
C VAL A 196 10.31 -14.63 -23.34
N ALA A 197 9.84 -13.64 -24.11
CA ALA A 197 9.24 -12.42 -23.56
C ALA A 197 7.91 -12.71 -22.85
N ALA A 198 7.09 -13.63 -23.35
CA ALA A 198 5.83 -14.01 -22.73
C ALA A 198 6.04 -14.73 -21.38
N ASP A 199 7.03 -15.61 -21.29
CA ASP A 199 7.36 -16.34 -20.06
C ASP A 199 7.98 -15.43 -18.98
N LYS A 200 8.90 -14.53 -19.37
CA LYS A 200 9.44 -13.52 -18.46
C LYS A 200 8.37 -12.57 -17.92
N TRP A 201 7.44 -12.14 -18.78
CA TRP A 201 6.30 -11.31 -18.36
C TRP A 201 5.37 -12.04 -17.37
N LYS A 202 5.16 -13.34 -17.57
CA LYS A 202 4.37 -14.17 -16.66
C LYS A 202 5.05 -14.32 -15.29
N GLU A 203 6.36 -14.54 -15.26
CA GLU A 203 7.15 -14.62 -14.02
C GLU A 203 7.11 -13.30 -13.25
N LEU A 204 7.30 -12.17 -13.93
CA LEU A 204 7.22 -10.85 -13.32
C LEU A 204 5.84 -10.61 -12.68
N LYS A 205 4.75 -10.96 -13.37
CA LYS A 205 3.39 -10.84 -12.81
C LYS A 205 3.20 -11.68 -11.54
N GLU A 206 3.71 -12.92 -11.50
CA GLU A 206 3.67 -13.74 -10.28
C GLU A 206 4.45 -13.09 -9.13
N LYS A 207 5.62 -12.51 -9.44
CA LYS A 207 6.49 -11.84 -8.45
C LYS A 207 5.85 -10.57 -7.89
N VAL A 208 5.31 -9.71 -8.75
CA VAL A 208 4.57 -8.50 -8.37
C VAL A 208 3.36 -8.86 -7.51
N LYS A 209 2.58 -9.87 -7.92
CA LYS A 209 1.44 -10.38 -7.14
C LYS A 209 1.88 -10.86 -5.76
N PHE A 210 3.01 -11.56 -5.67
CA PHE A 210 3.57 -12.02 -4.42
C PHE A 210 4.00 -10.86 -3.50
N HIS A 211 4.69 -9.86 -4.04
CA HIS A 211 5.06 -8.66 -3.29
C HIS A 211 3.82 -7.93 -2.73
N ARG A 212 2.75 -7.81 -3.54
CA ARG A 212 1.46 -7.26 -3.11
C ARG A 212 0.83 -8.05 -1.98
N GLU A 213 0.74 -9.38 -2.11
CA GLU A 213 0.15 -10.26 -1.07
C GLU A 213 0.97 -10.31 0.22
N THR A 214 2.26 -9.99 0.16
CA THR A 214 3.15 -9.94 1.34
C THR A 214 3.34 -8.53 1.91
N GLY A 215 2.62 -7.54 1.39
CA GLY A 215 2.68 -6.16 1.88
C GLY A 215 3.99 -5.44 1.56
N ARG A 216 4.71 -5.87 0.52
CA ARG A 216 5.95 -5.25 0.03
C ARG A 216 5.68 -4.47 -1.25
N SER A 217 4.82 -3.47 -1.15
CA SER A 217 4.36 -2.64 -2.27
C SER A 217 5.50 -1.83 -2.92
N ASP A 218 6.50 -1.45 -2.13
CA ASP A 218 7.77 -0.86 -2.56
C ASP A 218 8.49 -1.76 -3.58
N LEU A 219 8.68 -3.04 -3.24
CA LEU A 219 9.31 -4.00 -4.13
C LEU A 219 8.42 -4.32 -5.34
N ALA A 220 7.11 -4.42 -5.15
CA ALA A 220 6.18 -4.59 -6.28
C ALA A 220 6.33 -3.46 -7.30
N MET A 221 6.41 -2.22 -6.82
CA MET A 221 6.55 -1.02 -7.64
C MET A 221 7.91 -0.96 -8.33
N GLN A 222 8.99 -1.32 -7.63
CA GLN A 222 10.34 -1.37 -8.19
C GLN A 222 10.43 -2.40 -9.31
N GLU A 223 9.92 -3.61 -9.09
CA GLU A 223 9.92 -4.71 -10.06
C GLU A 223 9.12 -4.34 -11.32
N LEU A 224 7.90 -3.81 -11.14
CA LEU A 224 7.10 -3.29 -12.26
C LEU A 224 7.84 -2.20 -13.02
N SER A 225 8.36 -1.19 -12.32
CA SER A 225 9.03 -0.03 -12.94
C SER A 225 10.25 -0.43 -13.75
N SER A 226 11.06 -1.36 -13.23
CA SER A 226 12.27 -1.85 -13.91
C SER A 226 11.98 -2.61 -15.20
N ALA A 227 10.75 -3.12 -15.35
CA ALA A 227 10.34 -3.91 -16.49
C ALA A 227 9.57 -3.11 -17.56
N LEU A 228 9.23 -1.84 -17.30
CA LEU A 228 8.40 -1.03 -18.22
C LEU A 228 9.08 -0.73 -19.55
N ASP A 229 10.41 -0.66 -19.58
CA ASP A 229 11.18 -0.44 -20.81
C ASP A 229 11.22 -1.69 -21.71
N GLU A 230 11.13 -2.88 -21.11
CA GLU A 230 11.20 -4.17 -21.82
C GLU A 230 9.80 -4.72 -22.15
N TYR A 231 8.78 -4.39 -21.35
CA TYR A 231 7.41 -4.89 -21.49
C TYR A 231 6.37 -3.76 -21.49
N PRO A 232 6.01 -3.22 -22.67
CA PRO A 232 5.03 -2.13 -22.77
C PRO A 232 3.63 -2.48 -22.25
N ASN A 233 3.26 -3.77 -22.21
CA ASN A 233 2.02 -4.21 -21.55
C ASN A 233 2.06 -4.03 -20.02
N GLY A 234 3.25 -3.84 -19.43
CA GLY A 234 3.43 -3.57 -18.01
C GLY A 234 2.96 -2.19 -17.57
N TYR A 235 2.79 -1.25 -18.50
CA TYR A 235 2.16 0.02 -18.19
C TYR A 235 0.71 -0.17 -17.71
N GLY A 236 -0.03 -1.15 -18.26
CA GLY A 236 -1.37 -1.48 -17.81
C GLY A 236 -1.42 -2.01 -16.38
N GLU A 237 -0.56 -2.97 -16.04
CA GLU A 237 -0.45 -3.51 -14.68
C GLU A 237 0.00 -2.45 -13.67
N MET A 238 0.86 -1.51 -14.08
CA MET A 238 1.26 -0.37 -13.27
C MET A 238 0.07 0.56 -12.96
N VAL A 239 -0.80 0.81 -13.94
CA VAL A 239 -2.03 1.60 -13.73
C VAL A 239 -2.92 0.97 -12.67
N VAL A 240 -3.14 -0.34 -12.75
CA VAL A 240 -3.93 -1.08 -11.75
C VAL A 240 -3.28 -1.02 -10.38
N PHE A 241 -1.97 -1.26 -10.32
CA PHE A 241 -1.22 -1.23 -9.07
C PHE A 241 -1.31 0.15 -8.39
N LEU A 242 -1.10 1.23 -9.14
CA LEU A 242 -1.19 2.60 -8.64
C LEU A 242 -2.61 2.99 -8.24
N ARG A 243 -3.62 2.54 -9.00
CA ARG A 243 -5.04 2.69 -8.66
C ARG A 243 -5.36 2.04 -7.31
N GLU A 244 -4.85 0.84 -7.05
CA GLU A 244 -5.04 0.15 -5.77
C GLU A 244 -4.32 0.84 -4.61
N MET A 245 -3.14 1.41 -4.88
CA MET A 245 -2.42 2.29 -3.95
C MET A 245 -3.07 3.67 -3.80
N SER A 246 -4.14 3.94 -4.57
CA SER A 246 -4.86 5.22 -4.63
C SER A 246 -3.99 6.41 -5.05
N ASP A 247 -2.91 6.15 -5.81
CA ASP A 247 -2.10 7.17 -6.48
C ASP A 247 -2.63 7.40 -7.90
N TYR A 248 -3.77 8.10 -7.95
CA TYR A 248 -4.54 8.30 -9.18
C TYR A 248 -3.83 9.14 -10.22
N ASP A 249 -3.07 10.16 -9.81
CA ASP A 249 -2.38 11.04 -10.76
C ASP A 249 -1.23 10.33 -11.45
N LEU A 250 -0.49 9.50 -10.72
CA LEU A 250 0.54 8.67 -11.33
C LEU A 250 -0.09 7.58 -12.20
N ALA A 251 -1.20 6.98 -11.76
CA ALA A 251 -1.95 6.03 -12.58
C ALA A 251 -2.41 6.67 -13.91
N LEU A 252 -2.92 7.91 -13.90
CA LEU A 252 -3.28 8.65 -15.13
C LEU A 252 -2.09 8.86 -16.05
N ASN A 253 -0.92 9.22 -15.50
CA ASN A 253 0.29 9.41 -16.29
C ASN A 253 0.75 8.10 -16.96
N TYR A 254 0.72 6.99 -16.25
CA TYR A 254 1.06 5.69 -16.80
C TYR A 254 0.00 5.16 -17.77
N ALA A 255 -1.27 5.47 -17.56
CA ALA A 255 -2.34 5.12 -18.49
C ALA A 255 -2.18 5.87 -19.83
N LYS A 256 -1.79 7.15 -19.80
CA LYS A 256 -1.43 7.90 -21.01
C LYS A 256 -0.27 7.25 -21.76
N LYS A 257 0.77 6.80 -21.04
CA LYS A 257 1.89 6.05 -21.65
C LYS A 257 1.43 4.72 -22.24
N ALA A 258 0.62 3.96 -21.52
CA ALA A 258 0.08 2.68 -21.99
C ALA A 258 -0.72 2.83 -23.30
N LEU A 259 -1.57 3.86 -23.40
CA LEU A 259 -2.34 4.17 -24.63
C LEU A 259 -1.42 4.55 -25.81
N GLN A 260 -0.24 5.13 -25.55
CA GLN A 260 0.73 5.47 -26.61
C GLN A 260 1.46 4.24 -27.16
N TYR A 261 1.72 3.23 -26.34
CA TYR A 261 2.49 2.05 -26.74
C TYR A 261 1.67 0.96 -27.46
N SER A 262 0.38 0.81 -27.13
CA SER A 262 -0.48 -0.25 -27.68
C SER A 262 -1.76 0.24 -28.38
N PRO A 263 -1.76 1.33 -29.18
CA PRO A 263 -2.98 1.94 -29.70
C PRO A 263 -3.79 1.02 -30.64
N GLN A 264 -3.19 -0.05 -31.16
CA GLN A 264 -3.84 -0.99 -32.10
C GLN A 264 -4.48 -2.21 -31.41
N ASN A 265 -4.18 -2.46 -30.12
CA ASN A 265 -4.80 -3.55 -29.38
C ASN A 265 -6.09 -3.06 -28.72
N LEU A 266 -7.19 -3.12 -29.47
CA LEU A 266 -8.51 -2.64 -29.04
C LEU A 266 -8.97 -3.25 -27.71
N GLN A 267 -8.60 -4.50 -27.40
CA GLN A 267 -8.98 -5.15 -26.14
C GLN A 267 -8.22 -4.54 -24.96
N ASN A 268 -6.90 -4.32 -25.10
CA ASN A 268 -6.10 -3.68 -24.07
C ASN A 268 -6.47 -2.21 -23.88
N ASN A 269 -6.78 -1.49 -24.97
CA ASN A 269 -7.24 -0.10 -24.91
C ASN A 269 -8.58 0.01 -24.20
N ALA A 270 -9.56 -0.82 -24.56
CA ALA A 270 -10.86 -0.84 -23.89
C ALA A 270 -10.73 -1.09 -22.40
N TRP A 271 -9.89 -2.05 -22.00
CA TRP A 271 -9.61 -2.32 -20.59
C TRP A 271 -8.96 -1.11 -19.89
N LEU A 272 -7.98 -0.48 -20.52
CA LEU A 272 -7.30 0.67 -19.97
C LEU A 272 -8.22 1.89 -19.83
N HIS A 273 -9.12 2.10 -20.79
CA HIS A 273 -10.17 3.11 -20.70
C HIS A 273 -11.12 2.83 -19.54
N LEU A 274 -11.47 1.56 -19.25
CA LEU A 274 -12.24 1.20 -18.06
C LEU A 274 -11.47 1.46 -16.74
N GLU A 275 -10.15 1.26 -16.70
CA GLU A 275 -9.34 1.66 -15.55
C GLU A 275 -9.32 3.19 -15.38
N LEU A 276 -9.23 3.94 -16.48
CA LEU A 276 -9.32 5.41 -16.48
C LEU A 276 -10.67 5.93 -16.00
N VAL A 277 -11.77 5.27 -16.38
CA VAL A 277 -13.12 5.55 -15.86
C VAL A 277 -13.12 5.50 -14.33
N TYR A 278 -12.53 4.45 -13.75
CA TYR A 278 -12.43 4.32 -12.30
C TYR A 278 -11.60 5.45 -11.68
N ILE A 279 -10.44 5.73 -12.28
CA ILE A 279 -9.51 6.74 -11.76
C ILE A 279 -10.17 8.13 -11.78
N TYR A 280 -10.82 8.51 -12.88
CA TYR A 280 -11.55 9.77 -12.97
C TYR A 280 -12.79 9.80 -12.07
N GLY A 281 -13.51 8.69 -11.92
CA GLY A 281 -14.62 8.56 -10.97
C GLY A 281 -14.19 8.77 -9.52
N ALA A 282 -13.06 8.17 -9.09
CA ALA A 282 -12.48 8.37 -7.77
C ALA A 282 -12.06 9.83 -7.54
N LYS A 283 -11.59 10.52 -8.59
CA LYS A 283 -11.30 11.97 -8.59
C LYS A 283 -12.55 12.85 -8.75
N LYS A 284 -13.75 12.26 -8.92
CA LYS A 284 -15.03 12.94 -9.19
C LYS A 284 -15.06 13.78 -10.47
N ASP A 285 -14.18 13.48 -11.43
CA ASP A 285 -14.18 14.08 -12.76
C ASP A 285 -15.07 13.27 -13.69
N TRP A 286 -16.39 13.44 -13.50
CA TRP A 286 -17.40 12.64 -14.22
C TRP A 286 -17.43 12.94 -15.72
N LEU A 287 -16.98 14.12 -16.14
CA LEU A 287 -16.90 14.48 -17.55
C LEU A 287 -15.82 13.66 -18.25
N LEU A 288 -14.62 13.57 -17.66
CA LEU A 288 -13.56 12.74 -18.19
C LEU A 288 -13.87 11.24 -18.03
N ALA A 289 -14.43 10.81 -16.90
CA ALA A 289 -14.86 9.43 -16.73
C ALA A 289 -15.84 9.00 -17.83
N ARG A 290 -16.81 9.86 -18.18
CA ARG A 290 -17.73 9.61 -19.29
C ARG A 290 -17.02 9.52 -20.64
N LYS A 291 -16.10 10.44 -20.92
CA LYS A 291 -15.31 10.44 -22.16
C LYS A 291 -14.49 9.14 -22.32
N GLU A 292 -13.88 8.66 -21.24
CA GLU A 292 -13.14 7.40 -21.26
C GLU A 292 -14.07 6.19 -21.42
N MET A 293 -15.27 6.23 -20.84
CA MET A 293 -16.29 5.22 -21.08
C MET A 293 -16.68 5.19 -22.57
N ASP A 294 -16.86 6.34 -23.20
CA ASP A 294 -17.18 6.41 -24.64
C ASP A 294 -16.07 5.79 -25.50
N TYR A 295 -14.80 6.01 -25.14
CA TYR A 295 -13.66 5.36 -25.80
C TYR A 295 -13.65 3.84 -25.58
N ALA A 296 -13.89 3.38 -24.35
CA ALA A 296 -14.01 1.96 -24.06
C ALA A 296 -15.13 1.32 -24.91
N VAL A 297 -16.33 1.92 -24.90
CA VAL A 297 -17.49 1.44 -25.66
C VAL A 297 -17.20 1.41 -27.16
N ARG A 298 -16.55 2.44 -27.70
CA ARG A 298 -16.15 2.49 -29.13
C ARG A 298 -15.21 1.34 -29.48
N ASP A 299 -14.15 1.15 -28.70
CA ASP A 299 -13.16 0.11 -28.96
C ASP A 299 -13.76 -1.29 -28.78
N ILE A 300 -14.65 -1.46 -27.81
CA ILE A 300 -15.46 -2.69 -27.63
C ILE A 300 -16.38 -2.92 -28.84
N SER A 301 -17.05 -1.88 -29.33
CA SER A 301 -17.95 -1.97 -30.50
C SER A 301 -17.20 -2.26 -31.79
N ALA A 302 -15.94 -1.82 -31.92
CA ALA A 302 -15.07 -2.18 -33.03
C ALA A 302 -14.65 -3.66 -33.01
N ILE A 303 -14.62 -4.29 -31.82
CA ILE A 303 -14.40 -5.74 -31.66
C ILE A 303 -15.70 -6.54 -31.93
N GLN A 304 -16.88 -5.90 -31.84
CA GLN A 304 -18.22 -6.51 -31.90
C GLN A 304 -18.72 -6.99 -33.27
N SER A 305 -17.87 -7.19 -34.29
CA SER A 305 -18.28 -8.07 -35.41
C SER A 305 -18.51 -9.54 -34.97
N VAL A 306 -18.50 -9.82 -33.66
CA VAL A 306 -18.57 -11.16 -33.05
C VAL A 306 -19.79 -11.36 -32.11
N PHE A 307 -20.53 -10.32 -31.66
CA PHE A 307 -21.65 -10.51 -30.69
C PHE A 307 -22.88 -9.56 -30.90
N PRO A 308 -24.04 -10.06 -31.38
CA PRO A 308 -25.22 -9.25 -31.72
C PRO A 308 -25.96 -8.57 -30.56
N GLU A 309 -25.87 -9.09 -29.34
CA GLU A 309 -26.64 -8.62 -28.18
C GLU A 309 -26.17 -7.25 -27.64
N MET A 310 -24.96 -6.82 -28.00
CA MET A 310 -24.34 -5.60 -27.46
C MET A 310 -24.74 -4.31 -28.21
N ASN A 311 -25.23 -4.42 -29.44
CA ASN A 311 -25.66 -3.27 -30.26
C ASN A 311 -26.87 -2.54 -29.65
N ASN A 312 -27.71 -3.21 -28.85
CA ASN A 312 -28.88 -2.57 -28.22
C ASN A 312 -28.53 -1.73 -26.99
N ILE A 313 -27.41 -2.00 -26.32
CA ILE A 313 -26.97 -1.27 -25.12
C ILE A 313 -26.26 0.03 -25.52
N CYS A 314 -25.41 -0.03 -26.54
CA CYS A 314 -24.60 1.13 -26.98
C CYS A 314 -25.41 2.19 -27.73
N ASN A 315 -26.52 1.80 -28.39
CA ASN A 315 -27.28 2.69 -29.28
C ASN A 315 -28.38 3.52 -28.59
N ASN A 316 -28.71 3.28 -27.31
CA ASN A 316 -29.92 3.83 -26.71
C ASN A 316 -29.75 4.96 -25.69
N GLU A 317 -28.55 5.33 -25.21
CA GLU A 317 -28.46 6.22 -24.04
C GLU A 317 -27.42 7.34 -24.15
N SER A 318 -27.89 8.55 -24.46
CA SER A 318 -27.13 9.80 -24.48
C SER A 318 -26.99 10.47 -23.10
N GLY A 319 -27.18 9.74 -22.00
CA GLY A 319 -27.08 10.28 -20.64
C GLY A 319 -26.88 9.19 -19.60
N LEU A 320 -25.63 8.96 -19.19
CA LEU A 320 -25.28 8.00 -18.14
C LEU A 320 -25.26 8.68 -16.76
N ASP A 321 -26.11 8.19 -15.84
CA ASP A 321 -26.01 8.43 -14.40
C ASP A 321 -25.29 7.25 -13.74
N PHE A 322 -24.02 7.47 -13.38
CA PHE A 322 -23.08 6.44 -12.95
C PHE A 322 -23.50 5.67 -11.68
N LYS A 323 -24.39 6.26 -10.87
CA LYS A 323 -24.87 5.66 -9.62
C LYS A 323 -26.01 4.66 -9.83
N VAL A 324 -26.70 4.72 -10.97
CA VAL A 324 -27.92 3.93 -11.27
C VAL A 324 -27.62 2.73 -12.17
N GLU A 325 -26.49 2.73 -12.89
CA GLU A 325 -26.25 1.77 -13.99
C GLU A 325 -25.09 0.78 -13.76
N SER A 326 -24.71 0.53 -12.50
CA SER A 326 -23.67 -0.44 -12.13
C SER A 326 -23.92 -1.84 -12.71
N ASP A 327 -25.18 -2.24 -12.84
CA ASP A 327 -25.57 -3.54 -13.39
C ASP A 327 -25.43 -3.62 -14.92
N LYS A 328 -25.61 -2.50 -15.63
CA LYS A 328 -25.39 -2.44 -17.09
C LYS A 328 -23.90 -2.49 -17.42
N ILE A 329 -23.06 -1.77 -16.66
CA ILE A 329 -21.58 -1.82 -16.83
C ILE A 329 -21.05 -3.21 -16.46
N ARG A 330 -21.56 -3.83 -15.38
CA ARG A 330 -21.27 -5.23 -15.03
C ARG A 330 -21.60 -6.19 -16.17
N THR A 331 -22.74 -5.99 -16.83
CA THR A 331 -23.19 -6.81 -17.96
C THR A 331 -22.28 -6.63 -19.18
N LEU A 332 -21.84 -5.40 -19.46
CA LEU A 332 -20.88 -5.10 -20.52
C LEU A 332 -19.52 -5.78 -20.29
N ILE A 333 -18.97 -5.69 -19.08
CA ILE A 333 -17.69 -6.32 -18.71
C ILE A 333 -17.81 -7.85 -18.73
N ALA A 334 -18.95 -8.39 -18.27
CA ALA A 334 -19.27 -9.81 -18.33
C ALA A 334 -19.33 -10.36 -19.78
N ALA A 335 -19.89 -9.58 -20.71
CA ALA A 335 -19.99 -9.98 -22.11
C ALA A 335 -18.62 -10.09 -22.80
N ILE A 336 -17.66 -9.24 -22.43
CA ILE A 336 -16.32 -9.23 -23.05
C ILE A 336 -15.42 -10.35 -22.49
N HIS A 337 -15.58 -10.71 -21.21
CA HIS A 337 -14.63 -11.59 -20.51
C HIS A 337 -15.27 -12.85 -19.90
N GLY A 338 -16.54 -13.12 -20.15
CA GLY A 338 -17.30 -14.20 -19.52
C GLY A 338 -17.27 -14.10 -17.98
N LYS A 339 -17.17 -15.24 -17.28
CA LYS A 339 -17.11 -15.30 -15.80
C LYS A 339 -15.94 -14.51 -15.17
N ASN A 340 -14.91 -14.16 -15.93
CA ASN A 340 -13.80 -13.35 -15.44
C ASN A 340 -14.15 -11.85 -15.43
N GLY A 341 -15.03 -11.39 -16.33
CA GLY A 341 -15.49 -10.00 -16.38
C GLY A 341 -16.38 -9.62 -15.21
N THR A 342 -17.34 -10.47 -14.86
CA THR A 342 -18.15 -10.31 -13.64
C THR A 342 -17.27 -10.30 -12.40
N ARG A 343 -16.23 -11.14 -12.35
CA ARG A 343 -15.27 -11.19 -11.24
C ARG A 343 -14.43 -9.91 -11.14
N ILE A 344 -14.06 -9.30 -12.27
CA ILE A 344 -13.37 -8.00 -12.31
C ILE A 344 -14.29 -6.90 -11.78
N TRP A 345 -15.54 -6.82 -12.23
CA TRP A 345 -16.50 -5.84 -11.71
C TRP A 345 -16.80 -6.03 -10.22
N ASP A 346 -17.05 -7.27 -9.79
CA ASP A 346 -17.28 -7.58 -8.37
C ASP A 346 -16.04 -7.24 -7.53
N THR A 347 -14.83 -7.40 -8.10
CA THR A 347 -13.58 -6.96 -7.49
C THR A 347 -13.48 -5.43 -7.45
N LEU A 348 -13.88 -4.70 -8.49
CA LEU A 348 -13.87 -3.23 -8.55
C LEU A 348 -14.83 -2.63 -7.51
N MET A 349 -16.07 -3.11 -7.45
CA MET A 349 -17.06 -2.69 -6.44
C MET A 349 -16.63 -3.09 -5.03
N TYR A 350 -16.01 -4.27 -4.86
CA TYR A 350 -15.40 -4.66 -3.60
C TYR A 350 -14.25 -3.72 -3.22
N LEU A 351 -13.38 -3.33 -4.15
CA LEU A 351 -12.26 -2.43 -3.90
C LEU A 351 -12.71 -1.01 -3.54
N GLU A 352 -13.75 -0.48 -4.21
CA GLU A 352 -14.36 0.83 -3.91
C GLU A 352 -15.05 0.85 -2.55
N LYS A 353 -15.91 -0.14 -2.28
CA LYS A 353 -16.56 -0.28 -0.97
C LYS A 353 -15.54 -0.41 0.15
N ASN A 354 -14.46 -1.17 -0.06
CA ASN A 354 -13.38 -1.27 0.90
C ASN A 354 -12.56 0.03 0.98
N GLN A 355 -12.46 0.83 -0.08
CA GLN A 355 -11.76 2.11 -0.04
C GLN A 355 -12.50 3.15 0.80
N GLU A 356 -13.82 3.25 0.64
CA GLU A 356 -14.63 4.10 1.52
C GLU A 356 -14.46 3.68 2.98
N GLU A 357 -14.52 2.38 3.26
CA GLU A 357 -14.37 1.85 4.61
C GLU A 357 -12.98 2.13 5.18
N ARG A 358 -11.91 1.88 4.41
CA ARG A 358 -10.53 2.24 4.79
C ARG A 358 -10.37 3.73 5.08
N SER A 359 -11.04 4.57 4.30
CA SER A 359 -11.04 6.03 4.48
C SER A 359 -11.76 6.44 5.76
N ARG A 360 -12.90 5.81 6.08
CA ARG A 360 -13.62 6.01 7.34
C ARG A 360 -12.77 5.57 8.54
N ILE A 361 -12.09 4.43 8.43
CA ILE A 361 -11.18 3.93 9.47
C ILE A 361 -10.04 4.92 9.72
N LEU A 362 -9.38 5.41 8.65
CA LEU A 362 -8.32 6.40 8.78
C LEU A 362 -8.82 7.66 9.50
N ALA A 363 -9.96 8.22 9.06
CA ALA A 363 -10.54 9.40 9.69
C ALA A 363 -10.91 9.17 11.17
N SER A 364 -11.45 7.98 11.49
CA SER A 364 -11.78 7.57 12.86
C SER A 364 -10.53 7.47 13.73
N ASP A 365 -9.44 6.91 13.19
CA ASP A 365 -8.19 6.72 13.93
C ASP A 365 -7.47 8.02 14.19
N LEU A 366 -7.40 8.89 13.19
CA LEU A 366 -6.87 10.23 13.35
C LEU A 366 -7.67 11.01 14.41
N SER A 367 -9.01 10.88 14.41
CA SER A 367 -9.85 11.51 15.45
C SER A 367 -9.59 10.92 16.85
N ALA A 368 -9.34 9.61 16.94
CA ALA A 368 -9.00 8.95 18.19
C ALA A 368 -7.62 9.39 18.72
N LEU A 369 -6.62 9.49 17.84
CA LEU A 369 -5.29 10.02 18.16
C LEU A 369 -5.38 11.44 18.74
N ILE A 370 -6.14 12.32 18.07
CA ILE A 370 -6.42 13.70 18.53
C ILE A 370 -7.05 13.71 19.91
N LYS A 371 -8.08 12.89 20.12
CA LYS A 371 -8.76 12.78 21.42
C LYS A 371 -7.82 12.33 22.53
N ILE A 372 -7.06 11.26 22.29
CA ILE A 372 -6.10 10.70 23.27
C ILE A 372 -5.02 11.72 23.63
N ALA A 373 -4.51 12.45 22.65
CA ALA A 373 -3.53 13.51 22.86
C ALA A 373 -4.11 14.65 23.71
N SER A 374 -5.31 15.12 23.36
CA SER A 374 -6.00 16.19 24.08
C SER A 374 -6.30 15.81 25.53
N GLU A 375 -6.74 14.58 25.80
CA GLU A 375 -7.00 14.09 27.17
C GLU A 375 -5.75 14.06 28.05
N ARG A 376 -4.56 14.08 27.44
CA ARG A 376 -3.26 14.03 28.11
C ARG A 376 -2.49 15.34 28.02
N GLY A 377 -3.11 16.41 27.52
CA GLY A 377 -2.48 17.71 27.35
C GLY A 377 -1.34 17.72 26.32
N VAL A 378 -1.29 16.75 25.40
CA VAL A 378 -0.27 16.67 24.35
C VAL A 378 -0.74 17.45 23.13
N ARG A 379 0.06 18.40 22.65
CA ARG A 379 -0.23 19.10 21.39
C ARG A 379 0.01 18.16 20.21
N LEU A 380 -0.93 18.08 19.29
CA LEU A 380 -0.83 17.18 18.14
C LEU A 380 -0.68 17.97 16.84
N ILE A 381 0.21 17.53 15.96
CA ILE A 381 0.40 18.06 14.61
C ILE A 381 0.17 16.92 13.63
N LEU A 382 -0.74 17.09 12.69
CA LEU A 382 -0.91 16.17 11.56
C LEU A 382 -0.03 16.62 10.38
N MET A 383 0.40 15.68 9.54
CA MET A 383 1.14 16.00 8.32
C MET A 383 0.58 15.27 7.11
N THR A 384 0.51 15.95 5.96
CA THR A 384 0.33 15.28 4.66
C THR A 384 1.63 14.63 4.21
N TYR A 385 1.53 13.64 3.32
CA TYR A 385 2.70 13.05 2.67
C TYR A 385 3.30 14.03 1.65
N PRO A 386 4.62 14.01 1.44
CA PRO A 386 5.29 14.81 0.39
C PRO A 386 4.87 14.48 -1.04
N VAL A 387 4.33 13.28 -1.25
CA VAL A 387 3.81 12.78 -2.52
C VAL A 387 2.29 12.94 -2.57
N HIS A 388 1.74 13.03 -3.78
CA HIS A 388 0.29 13.06 -3.95
C HIS A 388 -0.30 11.71 -3.54
N ALA A 389 -1.08 11.72 -2.46
CA ALA A 389 -1.69 10.51 -1.92
C ALA A 389 -3.16 10.81 -1.60
N SER A 390 -4.08 9.92 -2.00
CA SER A 390 -5.52 10.10 -1.73
C SER A 390 -5.86 10.26 -0.24
N VAL A 391 -4.95 9.84 0.64
CA VAL A 391 -5.08 9.94 2.09
C VAL A 391 -4.81 11.36 2.62
N ASN A 392 -4.09 12.20 1.86
CA ASN A 392 -3.81 13.59 2.25
C ASN A 392 -5.10 14.38 2.42
N ASP A 393 -6.06 14.22 1.51
CA ASP A 393 -7.41 14.81 1.63
C ASP A 393 -8.09 14.48 2.95
N ILE A 394 -7.93 13.25 3.44
CA ILE A 394 -8.54 12.79 4.69
C ILE A 394 -7.83 13.46 5.86
N ILE A 395 -6.50 13.52 5.84
CA ILE A 395 -5.67 14.19 6.85
C ILE A 395 -6.05 15.67 6.95
N LEU A 396 -6.11 16.37 5.80
CA LEU A 396 -6.49 17.79 5.71
C LEU A 396 -7.89 18.03 6.31
N LYS A 397 -8.88 17.22 5.89
CA LYS A 397 -10.26 17.34 6.39
C LYS A 397 -10.36 17.04 7.88
N THR A 398 -9.64 16.03 8.38
CA THR A 398 -9.65 15.68 9.80
C THR A 398 -8.96 16.75 10.64
N ALA A 399 -7.84 17.32 10.19
CA ALA A 399 -7.17 18.43 10.87
C ALA A 399 -8.10 19.65 10.97
N ALA A 400 -8.69 20.07 9.85
CA ALA A 400 -9.61 21.20 9.78
C ALA A 400 -10.86 20.99 10.67
N LYS A 401 -11.46 19.80 10.61
CA LYS A 401 -12.65 19.45 11.41
C LYS A 401 -12.40 19.53 12.92
N ASN A 402 -11.20 19.16 13.37
CA ASN A 402 -10.85 19.12 14.79
C ASN A 402 -10.08 20.36 15.27
N GLY A 403 -9.78 21.31 14.38
CA GLY A 403 -9.00 22.51 14.73
C GLY A 403 -7.56 22.22 15.15
N ILE A 404 -6.93 21.18 14.58
CA ILE A 404 -5.58 20.74 14.94
C ILE A 404 -4.54 21.29 13.99
N ASP A 405 -3.34 21.55 14.50
CA ASP A 405 -2.17 21.96 13.72
C ASP A 405 -1.85 20.98 12.59
N LEU A 406 -1.44 21.54 11.45
CA LEU A 406 -1.17 20.79 10.23
C LEU A 406 0.12 21.28 9.55
N VAL A 407 0.92 20.33 9.07
CA VAL A 407 2.01 20.57 8.13
C VAL A 407 1.63 19.99 6.76
N ASP A 408 1.45 20.86 5.78
CA ASP A 408 1.06 20.44 4.43
C ASP A 408 2.30 20.24 3.53
N ASN A 409 2.95 19.07 3.68
CA ASN A 409 4.10 18.72 2.86
C ASN A 409 3.73 18.60 1.38
N GLU A 410 2.56 18.05 1.05
CA GLU A 410 2.14 17.87 -0.34
C GLU A 410 2.18 19.19 -1.12
N SER A 411 1.55 20.24 -0.60
CA SER A 411 1.56 21.56 -1.25
C SER A 411 2.99 22.12 -1.39
N ILE A 412 3.82 21.96 -0.35
CA ILE A 412 5.21 22.47 -0.34
C ILE A 412 6.08 21.74 -1.35
N PHE A 413 5.96 20.41 -1.45
CA PHE A 413 6.68 19.62 -2.44
C PHE A 413 6.13 19.86 -3.85
N ASN A 414 4.83 20.09 -3.98
CA ASN A 414 4.21 20.39 -5.27
C ASN A 414 4.70 21.70 -5.90
N ALA A 415 5.07 22.67 -5.09
CA ALA A 415 5.66 23.92 -5.54
C ALA A 415 7.13 23.81 -6.01
N LYS A 416 7.81 22.67 -5.81
CA LYS A 416 9.22 22.50 -6.20
C LYS A 416 9.35 22.09 -7.66
N THR A 417 10.29 22.70 -8.38
CA THR A 417 10.54 22.45 -9.81
C THR A 417 11.34 21.17 -10.09
N ASP A 418 12.09 20.65 -9.12
CA ASP A 418 12.98 19.49 -9.29
C ASP A 418 12.72 18.46 -8.18
N LYS A 419 11.52 17.85 -8.23
CA LYS A 419 11.01 16.96 -7.18
C LYS A 419 11.86 15.71 -7.02
N ASP A 420 12.35 15.15 -8.13
CA ASP A 420 13.05 13.86 -8.13
C ASP A 420 14.33 13.87 -7.30
N LYS A 421 14.97 15.03 -7.10
CA LYS A 421 16.13 15.17 -6.21
C LYS A 421 15.85 14.95 -4.73
N PHE A 422 14.58 14.98 -4.31
CA PHE A 422 14.17 14.81 -2.91
C PHE A 422 13.71 13.38 -2.59
N PHE A 423 13.63 12.51 -3.60
CA PHE A 423 13.15 11.15 -3.44
C PHE A 423 14.24 10.14 -3.79
N ALA A 424 14.21 9.00 -3.09
CA ALA A 424 14.97 7.81 -3.45
C ALA A 424 14.24 7.03 -4.57
N PRO A 425 14.89 6.02 -5.20
CA PRO A 425 14.27 5.25 -6.28
C PRO A 425 12.96 4.55 -5.90
N ASP A 426 12.80 4.19 -4.62
CA ASP A 426 11.58 3.60 -4.04
C ASP A 426 10.48 4.64 -3.76
N ARG A 427 10.73 5.92 -4.10
CA ARG A 427 9.83 7.07 -3.97
C ARG A 427 9.62 7.56 -2.54
N HIS A 428 10.29 6.98 -1.55
CA HIS A 428 10.42 7.63 -0.24
C HIS A 428 11.31 8.85 -0.34
N CYS A 429 11.24 9.75 0.64
CA CYS A 429 12.20 10.84 0.71
C CYS A 429 13.61 10.29 0.88
N ASN A 430 14.58 10.89 0.19
CA ASN A 430 15.98 10.77 0.59
C ASN A 430 16.29 11.80 1.69
N GLY A 431 17.54 11.86 2.18
CA GLY A 431 17.94 12.77 3.24
C GLY A 431 17.60 14.24 2.96
N ARG A 432 17.70 14.71 1.71
CA ARG A 432 17.32 16.08 1.32
C ARG A 432 15.80 16.28 1.37
N GLY A 433 15.02 15.26 0.98
CA GLY A 433 13.57 15.29 1.12
C GLY A 433 13.16 15.33 2.59
N TYR A 434 13.80 14.53 3.43
CA TYR A 434 13.54 14.52 4.87
C TYR A 434 13.96 15.82 5.56
N GLU A 435 15.00 16.49 5.08
CA GLU A 435 15.39 17.82 5.54
C GLU A 435 14.26 18.84 5.32
N VAL A 436 13.63 18.82 4.15
CA VAL A 436 12.48 19.69 3.85
C VAL A 436 11.31 19.36 4.78
N VAL A 437 11.00 18.09 5.00
CA VAL A 437 9.92 17.68 5.92
C VAL A 437 10.21 18.16 7.34
N ALA A 438 11.44 17.98 7.83
CA ALA A 438 11.88 18.45 9.15
C ALA A 438 11.76 19.98 9.26
N GLY A 439 12.23 20.72 8.26
CA GLY A 439 12.13 22.17 8.19
C GLY A 439 10.69 22.70 8.18
N ASN A 440 9.77 21.96 7.57
CA ASN A 440 8.34 22.31 7.58
C ASN A 440 7.73 22.15 8.98
N VAL A 441 8.09 21.07 9.69
CA VAL A 441 7.69 20.87 11.10
C VAL A 441 8.29 21.95 11.98
N TYR A 442 9.58 22.21 11.87
CA TYR A 442 10.29 23.27 12.59
C TYR A 442 9.60 24.64 12.40
N SER A 443 9.28 24.99 11.16
CA SER A 443 8.57 26.22 10.82
C SER A 443 7.17 26.29 11.43
N ARG A 444 6.47 25.16 11.57
CA ARG A 444 5.18 25.12 12.25
C ARG A 444 5.33 25.30 13.76
N LEU A 445 6.31 24.65 14.38
CA LEU A 445 6.62 24.82 15.79
C LEU A 445 6.95 26.28 16.13
N LEU A 446 7.69 26.98 15.24
CA LEU A 446 7.97 28.41 15.38
C LEU A 446 6.68 29.23 15.42
N LYS A 447 5.76 28.98 14.48
CA LYS A 447 4.47 29.68 14.41
C LYS A 447 3.54 29.39 15.59
N MET A 448 3.69 28.21 16.19
CA MET A 448 2.94 27.81 17.40
C MET A 448 3.51 28.45 18.67
N GLY A 449 4.63 29.19 18.61
CA GLY A 449 5.24 29.84 19.77
C GLY A 449 5.97 28.88 20.71
N VAL A 450 6.24 27.64 20.28
CA VAL A 450 6.83 26.59 21.13
C VAL A 450 8.15 27.02 21.76
N PHE A 451 8.97 27.77 21.03
CA PHE A 451 10.29 28.24 21.48
C PHE A 451 10.25 29.31 22.57
N SER A 452 9.08 29.89 22.84
CA SER A 452 8.91 30.79 24.00
C SER A 452 8.59 30.03 25.29
N GLU A 453 8.36 28.72 25.20
CA GLU A 453 7.96 27.84 26.31
C GLU A 453 9.10 26.92 26.78
N ILE A 454 10.23 26.93 26.06
CA ILE A 454 11.40 26.05 26.24
C ILE A 454 12.67 26.86 26.26
#